data_AF-A0A9P5IQR9-F1
#
_entry.id   AF-A0A9P5IQR9-F1
#
_cell.length_a   1.000
_cell.length_b   1.000
_cell.length_c   1.000
_cell.angle_alpha   90.00
_cell.angle_beta   90.00
_cell.angle_gamma   90.00
#
_symmetry.space_group_name_H-M   'P 1'
#
loop_
_entity.id
_entity.type
_entity.pdbx_description
1 polymer ?
#
loop_
_entity_poly.entity_id
_entity_poly.type
_entity_poly.pdbx_seq_one_letter_code
_entity_poly.pdbx_strand_id
1 'polypeptide(L)'
;MSNQLELRKDIYKRRCENGTWIYSLVDYPRKLTVNERLRITHQVPAILSESRYHTAEELDKAGYHFMKGGEKHQFEAFHKDKPPTRFTSHLRLSEIELARCGLLEELGKLREIALHPDFQTGLAATMQRKYSYYQRWKGMQYEVGVTKQPGHGVKRLQLAEILRRDSDDSKKYFFHRARDLGQKLLDIWIPGYENTNSFQDIEWHRNTAMTFSEDPNTTLNSIQLNYTKQGTVISDALKGKAHLHCDKDDQPTSYSVVFFISNFDDWYCPGHFINTTWRTIFPASPFQVYIFSGRTWHCGTGSGFYPEWVGPGHPLRLPTPSVPLPELSPLAAGNKMRCNMVVYPTRRLLVPKFKELNIEIWQPQGLHVFKNIRTHQEWKLRLFIKQEVLFKLIASLETKVLLQKHFPEWIRNWWWMMTFAPDMFWHGVDDLSHNAEEKSVAYFKQLEDEIDKNNTEEPLPTKIDKTKRVLRTDEERAATKNFNAYYEDRAGWEDLRTTNPDWFIGLFWWIDPDTGEKTYPSRDMAIKTIALVTTEPCKQLTDLEEDIAQAYDGFGDYKGDTVFTELDSPRAFDPAVDTVPANPGWVPTDDW
;
A
#
# COMPACT_ATOMS: atom_id res chain seq x y z
N MET A 1 6.23 56.28 -16.96
CA MET A 1 6.32 55.49 -15.72
C MET A 1 6.38 54.03 -16.13
N SER A 2 7.48 53.36 -15.76
CA SER A 2 7.80 51.97 -16.12
C SER A 2 6.83 51.01 -15.42
N ASN A 3 6.04 50.27 -16.20
CA ASN A 3 5.37 49.05 -15.74
C ASN A 3 6.45 47.98 -15.55
N GLN A 4 7.14 48.04 -14.40
CA GLN A 4 7.99 46.97 -13.94
C GLN A 4 7.15 45.70 -13.74
N LEU A 5 7.64 44.62 -14.34
CA LEU A 5 7.25 43.23 -14.13
C LEU A 5 6.65 42.99 -12.73
N GLU A 6 5.35 42.70 -12.67
CA GLU A 6 4.84 41.89 -11.55
C GLU A 6 5.48 40.51 -11.66
N LEU A 7 6.61 40.33 -10.96
CA LEU A 7 7.21 39.03 -10.69
C LEU A 7 6.10 38.09 -10.17
N ARG A 8 5.82 37.06 -10.96
CA ARG A 8 4.90 35.96 -10.69
C ARG A 8 5.03 35.53 -9.22
N LYS A 9 3.99 35.72 -8.40
CA LYS A 9 4.00 35.28 -7.00
C LYS A 9 3.74 33.77 -6.93
N ASP A 10 4.77 32.95 -7.15
CA ASP A 10 4.73 31.51 -6.90
C ASP A 10 4.55 31.19 -5.41
N ILE A 11 4.05 29.99 -5.08
CA ILE A 11 3.79 29.58 -3.69
C ILE A 11 5.09 29.41 -2.88
N TYR A 12 6.16 29.01 -3.55
CA TYR A 12 7.45 28.71 -2.92
C TYR A 12 8.55 29.58 -3.51
N LYS A 13 9.35 30.19 -2.64
CA LYS A 13 10.64 30.77 -3.01
C LYS A 13 11.66 29.64 -3.07
N ARG A 14 12.51 29.67 -4.09
CA ARG A 14 13.60 28.71 -4.30
C ARG A 14 14.94 29.41 -4.14
N ARG A 15 15.89 28.73 -3.51
CA ARG A 15 17.29 29.17 -3.45
C ARG A 15 18.20 27.94 -3.44
N CYS A 16 19.42 28.09 -3.95
CA CYS A 16 20.41 27.01 -3.92
C CYS A 16 21.43 27.29 -2.82
N GLU A 17 21.65 26.31 -1.95
CA GLU A 17 22.65 26.34 -0.87
C GLU A 17 23.50 25.08 -0.98
N ASN A 18 24.82 25.23 -1.19
CA ASN A 18 25.77 24.11 -1.27
C ASN A 18 25.33 22.98 -2.21
N GLY A 19 24.77 23.32 -3.39
CA GLY A 19 24.29 22.35 -4.38
C GLY A 19 22.96 21.68 -4.04
N THR A 20 22.25 22.15 -3.01
CA THR A 20 20.89 21.69 -2.64
C THR A 20 19.90 22.81 -2.88
N TRP A 21 18.77 22.50 -3.53
CA TRP A 21 17.68 23.46 -3.68
C TRP A 21 16.78 23.46 -2.45
N ILE A 22 16.63 24.64 -1.85
CA ILE A 22 15.79 24.87 -0.69
C ILE A 22 14.52 25.61 -1.12
N TYR A 23 13.37 25.04 -0.75
CA TYR A 23 12.04 25.55 -1.00
C TYR A 23 11.44 26.05 0.31
N SER A 24 11.07 27.32 0.36
CA SER A 24 10.38 27.92 1.50
C SER A 24 9.06 28.53 1.04
N LEU A 25 8.02 28.45 1.88
CA LEU A 25 6.77 29.16 1.60
C LEU A 25 7.04 30.65 1.44
N VAL A 26 6.44 31.26 0.41
CA VAL A 26 6.45 32.72 0.26
C VAL A 26 5.61 33.31 1.38
N ASP A 27 6.15 34.32 2.05
CA ASP A 27 5.41 35.08 3.06
C ASP A 27 4.47 36.06 2.37
N TYR A 28 3.19 35.69 2.29
CA TYR A 28 2.17 36.54 1.72
C TYR A 28 1.56 37.43 2.83
N PRO A 29 1.29 38.74 2.55
CA PRO A 29 0.65 39.64 3.51
C PRO A 29 -0.67 39.11 4.10
N ARG A 30 -1.35 38.23 3.34
CA ARG A 30 -2.45 37.41 3.82
C ARG A 30 -2.28 35.97 3.34
N LYS A 31 -2.85 35.01 4.08
CA LYS A 31 -2.93 33.63 3.62
C LYS A 31 -3.69 33.55 2.29
N LEU A 32 -3.12 32.85 1.32
CA LEU A 32 -3.81 32.54 0.07
C LEU A 32 -5.00 31.62 0.35
N THR A 33 -6.09 31.82 -0.40
CA THR A 33 -7.23 30.90 -0.44
C THR A 33 -6.88 29.63 -1.20
N VAL A 34 -7.72 28.59 -1.10
CA VAL A 34 -7.56 27.35 -1.87
C VAL A 34 -7.59 27.63 -3.38
N ASN A 35 -8.55 28.44 -3.85
CA ASN A 35 -8.68 28.76 -5.27
C ASN A 35 -7.48 29.53 -5.82
N GLU A 36 -6.89 30.44 -5.03
CA GLU A 36 -5.69 31.16 -5.43
C GLU A 36 -4.48 30.23 -5.55
N ARG A 37 -4.29 29.33 -4.57
CA ARG A 37 -3.24 28.31 -4.67
C ARG A 37 -3.42 27.43 -5.90
N LEU A 38 -4.65 26.98 -6.17
CA LEU A 38 -4.96 26.17 -7.35
C LEU A 38 -4.70 26.94 -8.64
N ARG A 39 -5.06 28.22 -8.75
CA ARG A 39 -4.76 29.03 -9.95
C ARG A 39 -3.25 29.11 -10.23
N ILE A 40 -2.42 29.14 -9.18
CA ILE A 40 -0.97 29.14 -9.33
C ILE A 40 -0.47 27.75 -9.77
N THR A 41 -0.92 26.66 -9.14
CA THR A 41 -0.39 25.32 -9.39
C THR A 41 -1.05 24.56 -10.55
N HIS A 42 -2.26 24.92 -10.99
CA HIS A 42 -3.02 24.21 -12.04
C HIS A 42 -2.72 24.66 -13.48
N GLN A 43 -1.51 25.14 -13.73
CA GLN A 43 -1.12 25.62 -15.05
C GLN A 43 0.17 24.97 -15.49
N VAL A 44 0.14 24.38 -16.68
CA VAL A 44 1.31 23.91 -17.41
C VAL A 44 1.47 24.84 -18.61
N PRO A 45 2.57 25.60 -18.72
CA PRO A 45 2.85 26.41 -19.90
C PRO A 45 2.85 25.55 -21.18
N ALA A 46 2.24 26.06 -22.26
CA ALA A 46 2.06 25.31 -23.51
C ALA A 46 3.39 24.81 -24.11
N ILE A 47 4.46 25.62 -24.02
CA ILE A 47 5.81 25.25 -24.45
C ILE A 47 6.27 23.92 -23.84
N LEU A 48 5.93 23.63 -22.58
CA LEU A 48 6.37 22.41 -21.89
C LEU A 48 5.65 21.14 -22.37
N SER A 49 4.65 21.28 -23.22
CA SER A 49 3.91 20.16 -23.82
C SER A 49 4.45 19.76 -25.20
N GLU A 50 5.50 20.41 -25.69
CA GLU A 50 6.15 20.05 -26.94
C GLU A 50 6.94 18.74 -26.83
N SER A 51 7.00 17.99 -27.93
CA SER A 51 7.69 16.70 -28.00
C SER A 51 9.20 16.82 -28.26
N ARG A 52 9.87 17.66 -27.47
CA ARG A 52 11.31 17.89 -27.51
C ARG A 52 11.79 18.43 -26.17
N TYR A 53 13.09 18.40 -25.90
CA TYR A 53 13.61 18.99 -24.68
C TYR A 53 13.69 20.51 -24.80
N HIS A 54 13.85 21.15 -23.65
CA HIS A 54 13.82 22.61 -23.52
C HIS A 54 15.19 23.16 -23.14
N THR A 55 15.52 24.33 -23.68
CA THR A 55 16.72 25.06 -23.26
C THR A 55 16.53 25.64 -21.86
N ALA A 56 17.63 25.96 -21.18
CA ALA A 56 17.58 26.64 -19.89
C ALA A 56 16.82 27.99 -19.97
N GLU A 57 16.95 28.72 -21.09
CA GLU A 57 16.26 29.98 -21.32
C GLU A 57 14.74 29.79 -21.46
N GLU A 58 14.30 28.75 -22.17
CA GLU A 58 12.86 28.43 -22.30
C GLU A 58 12.25 28.08 -20.95
N LEU A 59 12.97 27.29 -20.14
CA LEU A 59 12.53 26.91 -18.81
C LEU A 59 12.48 28.11 -17.86
N ASP A 60 13.49 28.97 -17.88
CA ASP A 60 13.53 30.19 -17.07
C ASP A 60 12.36 31.12 -17.42
N LYS A 61 12.11 31.37 -18.72
CA LYS A 61 10.93 32.13 -19.19
C LYS A 61 9.61 31.49 -18.77
N ALA A 62 9.53 30.16 -18.72
CA ALA A 62 8.35 29.43 -18.25
C ALA A 62 8.21 29.46 -16.71
N GLY A 63 9.27 29.81 -15.98
CA GLY A 63 9.36 29.79 -14.52
C GLY A 63 9.72 28.41 -13.93
N TYR A 64 10.24 27.48 -14.73
CA TYR A 64 10.53 26.11 -14.35
C TYR A 64 12.02 25.86 -14.16
N HIS A 65 12.35 24.96 -13.23
CA HIS A 65 13.70 24.50 -12.96
C HIS A 65 13.88 23.08 -13.52
N PHE A 66 14.94 22.86 -14.28
CA PHE A 66 15.31 21.54 -14.73
C PHE A 66 15.96 20.75 -13.60
N MET A 67 15.36 19.63 -13.20
CA MET A 67 15.95 18.78 -12.17
C MET A 67 17.07 17.92 -12.74
N LYS A 68 18.27 18.04 -12.18
CA LYS A 68 19.38 17.15 -12.51
C LYS A 68 19.28 15.83 -11.72
N GLY A 69 19.90 14.77 -12.25
CA GLY A 69 20.03 13.50 -11.53
C GLY A 69 20.84 13.71 -10.23
N GLY A 70 20.35 13.16 -9.12
CA GLY A 70 20.99 13.24 -7.80
C GLY A 70 20.87 14.59 -7.10
N GLU A 71 20.26 15.60 -7.74
CA GLU A 71 20.06 16.93 -7.17
C GLU A 71 19.02 16.86 -6.04
N LYS A 72 19.41 17.26 -4.82
CA LYS A 72 18.52 17.23 -3.66
C LYS A 72 17.64 18.48 -3.64
N HIS A 73 16.33 18.28 -3.51
CA HIS A 73 15.37 19.36 -3.29
C HIS A 73 14.74 19.20 -1.92
N GLN A 74 14.91 20.18 -1.05
CA GLN A 74 14.44 20.17 0.33
C GLN A 74 13.39 21.25 0.56
N PHE A 75 12.39 20.95 1.37
CA PHE A 75 11.48 21.95 1.91
C PHE A 75 11.97 22.41 3.28
N GLU A 76 11.97 23.72 3.50
CA GLU A 76 12.31 24.36 4.77
C GLU A 76 11.03 24.84 5.45
N ALA A 77 10.71 24.18 6.57
CA ALA A 77 9.61 24.56 7.44
C ALA A 77 10.12 25.51 8.55
N PHE A 78 9.48 26.67 8.66
CA PHE A 78 9.75 27.63 9.73
C PHE A 78 8.88 27.32 10.95
N HIS A 79 9.48 27.43 12.14
CA HIS A 79 8.82 27.25 13.42
C HIS A 79 8.93 28.56 14.21
N LYS A 80 7.98 28.81 15.13
CA LYS A 80 7.98 30.03 15.94
C LYS A 80 9.15 30.07 16.92
N ASP A 81 9.40 28.94 17.58
CA ASP A 81 10.31 28.87 18.75
C ASP A 81 11.49 27.91 18.51
N LYS A 82 11.71 27.47 17.26
CA LYS A 82 12.75 26.51 16.90
C LYS A 82 13.42 26.91 15.58
N PRO A 83 14.70 26.55 15.36
CA PRO A 83 15.35 26.70 14.07
C PRO A 83 14.54 26.04 12.95
N PRO A 84 14.61 26.55 11.70
CA PRO A 84 13.93 25.93 10.57
C PRO A 84 14.35 24.47 10.39
N THR A 85 13.39 23.60 10.14
CA THR A 85 13.66 22.19 9.84
C THR A 85 13.61 21.96 8.33
N ARG A 86 14.58 21.22 7.79
CA ARG A 86 14.62 20.86 6.39
C ARG A 86 14.35 19.38 6.21
N PHE A 87 13.52 19.04 5.23
CA PHE A 87 13.27 17.66 4.83
C PHE A 87 13.29 17.54 3.31
N THR A 88 13.69 16.38 2.80
CA THR A 88 13.68 16.11 1.35
C THR A 88 12.25 16.24 0.82
N SER A 89 12.03 17.10 -0.16
CA SER A 89 10.72 17.33 -0.76
C SER A 89 10.51 16.39 -1.94
N HIS A 90 11.49 16.33 -2.83
CA HIS A 90 11.49 15.51 -4.03
C HIS A 90 12.90 15.29 -4.55
N LEU A 91 13.09 14.27 -5.38
CA LEU A 91 14.38 13.87 -5.91
C LEU A 91 14.20 13.17 -7.25
N ARG A 92 15.08 13.47 -8.20
CA ARG A 92 15.22 12.72 -9.46
C ARG A 92 16.54 11.94 -9.41
N LEU A 93 16.49 10.67 -9.75
CA LEU A 93 17.66 9.82 -9.96
C LEU A 93 17.74 9.47 -11.45
N SER A 94 18.92 9.64 -12.04
CA SER A 94 19.21 9.19 -13.39
C SER A 94 19.86 7.80 -13.39
N GLU A 95 20.13 7.28 -14.57
CA GLU A 95 20.86 6.02 -14.75
C GLU A 95 22.23 6.04 -14.06
N ILE A 96 22.86 7.22 -13.93
CA ILE A 96 24.14 7.40 -13.25
C ILE A 96 23.99 7.14 -11.76
N GLU A 97 22.99 7.75 -11.11
CA GLU A 97 22.75 7.57 -9.68
C GLU A 97 22.35 6.12 -9.36
N LEU A 98 21.53 5.51 -10.23
CA LEU A 98 21.12 4.12 -10.08
C LEU A 98 22.30 3.15 -10.24
N ALA A 99 23.22 3.42 -11.17
CA ALA A 99 24.45 2.65 -11.33
C ALA A 99 25.37 2.80 -10.11
N ARG A 100 25.54 4.03 -9.62
CA ARG A 100 26.39 4.33 -8.47
C ARG A 100 25.92 3.64 -7.19
N CYS A 101 24.62 3.49 -6.99
CA CYS A 101 24.07 2.77 -5.84
C CYS A 101 23.81 1.28 -6.10
N GLY A 102 24.25 0.74 -7.25
CA GLY A 102 24.16 -0.69 -7.56
C GLY A 102 22.75 -1.20 -7.88
N LEU A 103 21.78 -0.32 -8.12
CA LEU A 103 20.36 -0.67 -8.32
C LEU A 103 19.91 -0.63 -9.79
N LEU A 104 20.78 -0.24 -10.72
CA LEU A 104 20.45 -0.15 -12.15
C LEU A 104 20.04 -1.52 -12.73
N GLU A 105 20.77 -2.59 -12.41
CA GLU A 105 20.48 -3.95 -12.87
C GLU A 105 19.15 -4.48 -12.31
N GLU A 106 18.86 -4.20 -11.04
CA GLU A 106 17.58 -4.57 -10.43
C GLU A 106 16.40 -3.87 -11.13
N LEU A 107 16.55 -2.59 -11.47
CA LEU A 107 15.57 -1.86 -12.27
C LEU A 107 15.47 -2.42 -13.70
N GLY A 108 16.59 -2.84 -14.29
CA GLY A 108 16.65 -3.49 -15.60
C GLY A 108 15.80 -4.76 -15.65
N LYS A 109 15.86 -5.60 -14.61
CA LYS A 109 15.03 -6.81 -14.50
C LYS A 109 13.53 -6.49 -14.42
N LEU A 110 13.15 -5.45 -13.68
CA LEU A 110 11.75 -5.00 -13.63
C LEU A 110 11.28 -4.45 -14.98
N ARG A 111 12.16 -3.72 -15.67
CA ARG A 111 11.89 -3.19 -17.02
C ARG A 111 11.69 -4.32 -18.04
N GLU A 112 12.55 -5.33 -18.01
CA GLU A 112 12.43 -6.53 -18.85
C GLU A 112 11.06 -7.21 -18.67
N ILE A 113 10.67 -7.50 -17.42
CA ILE A 113 9.38 -8.12 -17.11
C ILE A 113 8.23 -7.22 -17.57
N ALA A 114 8.25 -5.94 -17.22
CA ALA A 114 7.15 -5.02 -17.49
C ALA A 114 6.92 -4.77 -18.99
N LEU A 115 7.99 -4.82 -19.81
CA LEU A 115 7.94 -4.62 -21.26
C LEU A 115 7.78 -5.93 -22.04
N HIS A 116 7.91 -7.08 -21.41
CA HIS A 116 7.63 -8.36 -22.07
C HIS A 116 6.16 -8.39 -22.56
N PRO A 117 5.90 -8.68 -23.85
CA PRO A 117 4.53 -8.65 -24.40
C PRO A 117 3.53 -9.51 -23.62
N ASP A 118 3.97 -10.68 -23.16
CA ASP A 118 3.12 -11.61 -22.41
C ASP A 118 2.72 -11.08 -21.04
N PHE A 119 3.59 -10.30 -20.39
CA PHE A 119 3.27 -9.73 -19.08
C PHE A 119 2.12 -8.73 -19.20
N GLN A 120 2.25 -7.73 -20.07
CA GLN A 120 1.20 -6.73 -20.27
C GLN A 120 -0.09 -7.34 -20.83
N THR A 121 0.02 -8.28 -21.77
CA THR A 121 -1.14 -8.99 -22.33
C THR A 121 -1.84 -9.83 -21.27
N GLY A 122 -1.09 -10.48 -20.37
CA GLY A 122 -1.62 -11.20 -19.21
C GLY A 122 -2.39 -10.28 -18.27
N LEU A 123 -1.85 -9.10 -17.94
CA LEU A 123 -2.57 -8.09 -17.13
C LEU A 123 -3.88 -7.67 -17.81
N ALA A 124 -3.86 -7.40 -19.12
CA ALA A 124 -5.03 -7.01 -19.89
C ALA A 124 -6.10 -8.11 -19.91
N ALA A 125 -5.70 -9.35 -20.19
CA ALA A 125 -6.59 -10.50 -20.27
C ALA A 125 -7.27 -10.77 -18.91
N THR A 126 -6.52 -10.72 -17.81
CA THR A 126 -7.07 -10.89 -16.46
C THR A 126 -8.14 -9.83 -16.15
N MET A 127 -7.84 -8.56 -16.43
CA MET A 127 -8.80 -7.48 -16.18
C MET A 127 -10.02 -7.54 -17.11
N GLN A 128 -9.84 -7.90 -18.39
CA GLN A 128 -10.93 -8.01 -19.35
C GLN A 128 -11.89 -9.17 -19.02
N ARG A 129 -11.37 -10.30 -18.54
CA ARG A 129 -12.17 -11.45 -18.09
C ARG A 129 -13.13 -11.08 -16.95
N LYS A 130 -12.64 -10.32 -15.97
CA LYS A 130 -13.46 -9.89 -14.82
C LYS A 130 -14.34 -8.67 -15.15
N TYR A 131 -13.80 -7.74 -15.92
CA TYR A 131 -14.42 -6.45 -16.24
C TYR A 131 -14.33 -6.21 -17.74
N SER A 132 -15.31 -6.69 -18.51
CA SER A 132 -15.33 -6.58 -19.98
C SER A 132 -15.21 -5.13 -20.50
N TYR A 133 -15.61 -4.14 -19.68
CA TYR A 133 -15.52 -2.71 -19.98
C TYR A 133 -14.24 -2.03 -19.48
N TYR A 134 -13.28 -2.76 -18.90
CA TYR A 134 -12.11 -2.18 -18.23
C TYR A 134 -11.31 -1.23 -19.13
N GLN A 135 -10.93 -1.68 -20.31
CA GLN A 135 -10.13 -0.90 -21.26
C GLN A 135 -10.82 0.41 -21.66
N ARG A 136 -12.15 0.41 -21.76
CA ARG A 136 -12.91 1.62 -22.06
C ARG A 136 -12.83 2.67 -20.94
N TRP A 137 -12.81 2.24 -19.68
CA TRP A 137 -12.88 3.12 -18.50
C TRP A 137 -11.51 3.48 -17.91
N LYS A 138 -10.59 2.53 -17.90
CA LYS A 138 -9.26 2.62 -17.26
C LYS A 138 -8.11 2.58 -18.27
N GLY A 139 -8.38 2.21 -19.53
CA GLY A 139 -7.33 2.08 -20.54
C GLY A 139 -6.33 0.99 -20.17
N MET A 140 -5.04 1.30 -20.28
CA MET A 140 -3.92 0.41 -19.94
C MET A 140 -3.25 0.79 -18.61
N GLN A 141 -4.07 1.17 -17.64
CA GLN A 141 -3.68 1.32 -16.23
C GLN A 141 -3.98 0.02 -15.50
N TYR A 142 -3.02 -0.51 -14.74
CA TYR A 142 -3.20 -1.73 -13.94
C TYR A 142 -2.74 -1.50 -12.50
N GLU A 143 -3.56 -1.86 -11.53
CA GLU A 143 -3.19 -1.82 -10.11
C GLU A 143 -2.82 -3.24 -9.65
N VAL A 144 -1.66 -3.36 -9.01
CA VAL A 144 -1.13 -4.62 -8.46
C VAL A 144 -0.93 -4.42 -6.95
N GLY A 145 -1.39 -5.38 -6.14
CA GLY A 145 -1.41 -5.28 -4.68
C GLY A 145 -2.84 -5.36 -4.12
N VAL A 146 -3.15 -4.56 -3.10
CA VAL A 146 -4.50 -4.44 -2.54
C VAL A 146 -5.22 -3.24 -3.16
N THR A 147 -6.44 -3.45 -3.65
CA THR A 147 -7.26 -2.46 -4.36
C THR A 147 -8.63 -2.30 -3.68
N LYS A 148 -9.40 -1.30 -4.12
CA LYS A 148 -10.81 -1.16 -3.71
C LYS A 148 -11.71 -1.88 -4.70
N GLN A 149 -12.63 -2.71 -4.20
CA GLN A 149 -13.63 -3.37 -5.04
C GLN A 149 -14.46 -2.35 -5.84
N PRO A 150 -14.47 -2.40 -7.19
CA PRO A 150 -15.37 -1.60 -8.00
C PRO A 150 -16.82 -2.07 -7.82
N GLY A 151 -17.76 -1.14 -7.66
CA GLY A 151 -19.20 -1.42 -7.71
C GLY A 151 -19.86 -1.96 -6.43
N HIS A 152 -19.12 -2.51 -5.48
CA HIS A 152 -19.69 -2.96 -4.20
C HIS A 152 -19.77 -1.83 -3.18
N GLY A 153 -20.77 -1.92 -2.29
CA GLY A 153 -21.04 -0.96 -1.22
C GLY A 153 -19.82 -0.73 -0.30
N VAL A 154 -19.98 0.21 0.63
CA VAL A 154 -18.94 0.87 1.44
C VAL A 154 -17.68 0.01 1.73
N LYS A 155 -16.71 0.06 0.80
CA LYS A 155 -15.28 -0.12 1.03
C LYS A 155 -14.84 -1.52 1.50
N ARG A 156 -14.70 -2.51 0.60
CA ARG A 156 -13.85 -3.67 0.88
C ARG A 156 -12.53 -3.55 0.10
N LEU A 157 -11.45 -3.28 0.82
CA LEU A 157 -10.06 -3.49 0.41
C LEU A 157 -9.90 -4.97 0.13
N GLN A 158 -9.34 -5.30 -1.02
CA GLN A 158 -9.33 -6.66 -1.53
C GLN A 158 -8.08 -6.84 -2.40
N LEU A 159 -7.58 -8.05 -2.60
CA LEU A 159 -6.51 -8.30 -3.55
C LEU A 159 -6.95 -7.85 -4.96
N ALA A 160 -6.03 -7.21 -5.68
CA ALA A 160 -6.24 -6.91 -7.09
C ALA A 160 -6.58 -8.20 -7.84
N GLU A 161 -7.51 -8.14 -8.80
CA GLU A 161 -7.86 -9.33 -9.61
C GLU A 161 -6.62 -9.93 -10.29
N ILE A 162 -5.64 -9.09 -10.63
CA ILE A 162 -4.33 -9.50 -11.15
C ILE A 162 -3.61 -10.47 -10.21
N LEU A 163 -3.60 -10.20 -8.90
CA LEU A 163 -2.96 -11.08 -7.92
C LEU A 163 -3.82 -12.29 -7.57
N ARG A 164 -5.15 -12.16 -7.57
CA ARG A 164 -6.07 -13.30 -7.33
C ARG A 164 -6.00 -14.39 -8.39
N ARG A 165 -5.65 -14.00 -9.62
CA ARG A 165 -5.53 -14.90 -10.77
C ARG A 165 -4.07 -15.23 -11.09
N ASP A 166 -3.16 -14.92 -10.17
CA ASP A 166 -1.74 -15.18 -10.37
C ASP A 166 -1.41 -16.63 -10.02
N SER A 167 -1.54 -17.52 -10.99
CA SER A 167 -1.28 -18.96 -10.81
C SER A 167 0.20 -19.34 -10.88
N ASP A 168 1.07 -18.45 -11.36
CA ASP A 168 2.49 -18.72 -11.61
C ASP A 168 3.42 -17.85 -10.74
N ASP A 169 2.84 -17.13 -9.77
CA ASP A 169 3.50 -16.17 -8.86
C ASP A 169 4.29 -15.04 -9.55
N SER A 170 4.23 -14.88 -10.87
CA SER A 170 5.06 -13.89 -11.57
C SER A 170 4.66 -12.44 -11.25
N LYS A 171 3.38 -12.18 -10.96
CA LYS A 171 2.85 -10.84 -10.66
C LYS A 171 3.06 -10.52 -9.19
N LYS A 172 2.95 -11.52 -8.30
CA LYS A 172 3.40 -11.48 -6.90
C LYS A 172 4.89 -11.18 -6.81
N TYR A 173 5.73 -11.92 -7.53
CA TYR A 173 7.17 -11.71 -7.58
C TYR A 173 7.53 -10.31 -8.09
N PHE A 174 6.90 -9.87 -9.17
CA PHE A 174 7.06 -8.51 -9.70
C PHE A 174 6.66 -7.45 -8.65
N PHE A 175 5.54 -7.66 -7.96
CA PHE A 175 5.06 -6.77 -6.90
C PHE A 175 6.08 -6.60 -5.77
N HIS A 176 6.58 -7.70 -5.21
CA HIS A 176 7.57 -7.63 -4.13
C HIS A 176 8.88 -6.98 -4.58
N ARG A 177 9.41 -7.37 -5.75
CA ARG A 177 10.65 -6.80 -6.27
C ARG A 177 10.55 -5.29 -6.51
N ALA A 178 9.44 -4.82 -7.08
CA ALA A 178 9.23 -3.40 -7.34
C ALA A 178 9.12 -2.58 -6.04
N ARG A 179 8.43 -3.13 -5.04
CA ARG A 179 8.33 -2.53 -3.71
C ARG A 179 9.70 -2.46 -3.03
N ASP A 180 10.43 -3.56 -2.99
CA ASP A 180 11.73 -3.66 -2.32
C ASP A 180 12.75 -2.72 -2.95
N LEU A 181 12.76 -2.62 -4.29
CA LEU A 181 13.59 -1.64 -4.99
C LEU A 181 13.21 -0.20 -4.61
N GLY A 182 11.91 0.11 -4.55
CA GLY A 182 11.42 1.43 -4.13
C GLY A 182 11.89 1.80 -2.72
N GLN A 183 11.83 0.84 -1.80
CA GLN A 183 12.25 1.04 -0.43
C GLN A 183 13.78 1.24 -0.30
N LYS A 184 14.59 0.38 -0.94
CA LYS A 184 16.06 0.56 -1.00
C LYS A 184 16.45 1.96 -1.46
N LEU A 185 15.72 2.51 -2.44
CA LEU A 185 15.97 3.87 -2.93
C LEU A 185 15.60 4.94 -1.89
N LEU A 186 14.52 4.76 -1.14
CA LEU A 186 14.17 5.66 -0.04
C LEU A 186 15.24 5.63 1.06
N ASP A 187 15.71 4.45 1.45
CA ASP A 187 16.71 4.28 2.50
C ASP A 187 18.05 4.95 2.13
N ILE A 188 18.51 4.75 0.89
CA ILE A 188 19.78 5.32 0.40
C ILE A 188 19.69 6.84 0.25
N TRP A 189 18.60 7.35 -0.34
CA TRP A 189 18.55 8.75 -0.81
C TRP A 189 17.80 9.70 0.12
N ILE A 190 17.00 9.14 1.03
CA ILE A 190 16.29 9.89 2.07
C ILE A 190 16.65 9.25 3.42
N PRO A 191 17.90 9.30 3.90
CA PRO A 191 18.28 8.65 5.16
C PRO A 191 17.54 9.26 6.38
N GLY A 192 17.13 10.53 6.31
CA GLY A 192 16.23 11.14 7.32
C GLY A 192 14.83 10.53 7.35
N TYR A 193 14.50 9.68 6.39
CA TYR A 193 13.34 8.81 6.40
C TYR A 193 13.38 7.85 7.59
N GLU A 194 14.56 7.45 8.08
CA GLU A 194 14.74 6.67 9.31
C GLU A 194 14.36 7.42 10.58
N ASN A 195 14.56 8.74 10.64
CA ASN A 195 14.06 9.54 11.76
C ASN A 195 12.54 9.75 11.68
N THR A 196 11.98 9.83 10.47
CA THR A 196 10.53 9.59 10.29
C THR A 196 10.15 8.14 10.53
N ASN A 197 11.06 7.16 10.53
CA ASN A 197 10.73 5.80 10.94
C ASN A 197 10.37 5.76 12.41
N SER A 198 10.93 6.57 13.32
CA SER A 198 10.38 6.62 14.70
C SER A 198 8.89 7.02 14.72
N PHE A 199 8.51 8.06 13.96
CA PHE A 199 7.11 8.48 13.82
C PHE A 199 6.27 7.48 13.00
N GLN A 200 6.82 6.88 11.95
CA GLN A 200 6.14 5.93 11.09
C GLN A 200 6.03 4.55 11.72
N ASP A 201 6.97 4.16 12.58
CA ASP A 201 6.97 2.95 13.42
C ASP A 201 5.93 3.12 14.51
N ILE A 202 5.90 4.29 15.17
CA ILE A 202 4.79 4.67 16.06
C ILE A 202 3.44 4.57 15.31
N GLU A 203 3.32 5.23 14.16
CA GLU A 203 2.10 5.21 13.37
C GLU A 203 1.83 3.84 12.73
N TRP A 204 2.84 2.98 12.55
CA TRP A 204 2.72 1.64 12.00
C TRP A 204 2.09 0.70 13.02
N HIS A 205 2.56 0.75 14.27
CA HIS A 205 1.94 0.07 15.40
C HIS A 205 0.55 0.65 15.67
N ARG A 206 0.44 1.97 15.88
CA ARG A 206 -0.80 2.67 16.23
C ARG A 206 -1.90 2.50 15.18
N ASN A 207 -1.55 2.61 13.89
CA ASN A 207 -2.54 2.45 12.82
C ASN A 207 -2.67 1.02 12.34
N THR A 208 -1.83 0.09 12.83
CA THR A 208 -1.77 -1.31 12.39
C THR A 208 -1.63 -1.39 10.86
N ALA A 209 -0.68 -0.63 10.35
CA ALA A 209 -0.48 -0.47 8.91
C ALA A 209 -0.19 -1.82 8.26
N MET A 210 -0.86 -2.08 7.13
CA MET A 210 -0.59 -3.18 6.22
C MET A 210 0.69 -2.88 5.45
N THR A 211 1.81 -3.24 6.07
CA THR A 211 3.11 -3.23 5.42
C THR A 211 3.49 -4.66 5.14
N PHE A 212 4.21 -4.83 4.05
CA PHE A 212 4.29 -6.11 3.37
C PHE A 212 5.68 -6.75 3.48
N SER A 213 6.51 -6.26 4.39
CA SER A 213 7.95 -6.59 4.49
C SER A 213 8.31 -6.96 5.93
N GLU A 214 9.42 -7.70 6.09
CA GLU A 214 10.00 -8.11 7.38
C GLU A 214 10.82 -7.01 8.06
N ASP A 215 11.50 -6.17 7.28
CA ASP A 215 12.27 -5.00 7.73
C ASP A 215 11.35 -3.81 8.12
N PRO A 216 11.85 -2.74 8.81
CA PRO A 216 11.09 -1.53 9.19
C PRO A 216 10.53 -0.68 8.02
N ASN A 217 10.40 -1.32 6.87
CA ASN A 217 9.76 -0.92 5.63
C ASN A 217 8.27 -0.64 5.87
N THR A 218 7.96 0.61 6.19
CA THR A 218 6.69 0.95 6.84
C THR A 218 5.64 1.61 5.94
N THR A 219 5.90 1.90 4.64
CA THR A 219 4.94 2.71 3.86
C THR A 219 4.56 2.26 2.45
N LEU A 220 5.48 1.74 1.64
CA LEU A 220 5.17 1.38 0.24
C LEU A 220 4.31 0.10 0.16
N ASN A 221 3.04 0.26 -0.22
CA ASN A 221 2.04 -0.81 -0.13
C ASN A 221 1.11 -0.92 -1.35
N SER A 222 1.37 -0.20 -2.43
CA SER A 222 0.56 -0.25 -3.65
C SER A 222 1.40 0.01 -4.89
N ILE A 223 1.04 -0.63 -6.00
CA ILE A 223 1.70 -0.46 -7.29
C ILE A 223 0.67 -0.15 -8.38
N GLN A 224 0.98 0.82 -9.22
CA GLN A 224 0.24 1.12 -10.44
C GLN A 224 1.18 1.09 -11.65
N LEU A 225 0.84 0.27 -12.65
CA LEU A 225 1.49 0.24 -13.95
C LEU A 225 0.67 1.05 -14.96
N ASN A 226 1.34 1.93 -15.70
CA ASN A 226 0.74 2.79 -16.71
C ASN A 226 1.42 2.57 -18.05
N TYR A 227 0.69 1.97 -18.99
CA TYR A 227 1.18 1.69 -20.33
C TYR A 227 0.62 2.66 -21.37
N THR A 228 1.42 3.01 -22.37
CA THR A 228 0.97 3.73 -23.56
C THR A 228 1.79 3.27 -24.75
N LYS A 229 1.15 2.64 -25.73
CA LYS A 229 1.82 2.22 -26.96
C LYS A 229 2.38 3.46 -27.68
N GLN A 230 3.59 3.34 -28.23
CA GLN A 230 4.21 4.43 -28.99
C GLN A 230 3.25 4.92 -30.09
N GLY A 231 3.16 6.25 -30.25
CA GLY A 231 2.24 6.89 -31.20
C GLY A 231 0.79 7.00 -30.74
N THR A 232 0.43 6.48 -29.56
CA THR A 232 -0.91 6.68 -28.96
C THR A 232 -0.90 7.92 -28.06
N VAL A 233 -1.97 8.71 -28.11
CA VAL A 233 -2.14 9.86 -27.20
C VAL A 233 -2.29 9.34 -25.77
N ILE A 234 -1.53 9.91 -24.82
CA ILE A 234 -1.51 9.45 -23.42
C ILE A 234 -2.92 9.51 -22.79
N SER A 235 -3.72 10.53 -23.08
CA SER A 235 -5.10 10.63 -22.58
C SER A 235 -5.99 9.50 -23.08
N ASP A 236 -5.73 8.96 -24.26
CA ASP A 236 -6.51 7.86 -24.81
C ASP A 236 -6.12 6.53 -24.14
N ALA A 237 -4.84 6.36 -23.84
CA ALA A 237 -4.31 5.16 -23.20
C ALA A 237 -4.55 5.10 -21.69
N LEU A 238 -4.47 6.23 -20.98
CA LEU A 238 -4.57 6.31 -19.51
C LEU A 238 -5.85 6.98 -19.00
N LYS A 239 -6.71 7.48 -19.90
CA LYS A 239 -7.96 8.16 -19.57
C LYS A 239 -7.71 9.32 -18.59
N GLY A 240 -8.48 9.41 -17.51
CA GLY A 240 -8.41 10.51 -16.54
C GLY A 240 -7.08 10.67 -15.80
N LYS A 241 -6.17 9.68 -15.85
CA LYS A 241 -4.86 9.74 -15.17
C LYS A 241 -3.76 10.45 -15.97
N ALA A 242 -4.03 10.83 -17.21
CA ALA A 242 -3.08 11.57 -18.05
C ALA A 242 -2.98 13.06 -17.71
N HIS A 243 -3.98 13.62 -17.01
CA HIS A 243 -4.10 15.06 -16.77
C HIS A 243 -3.36 15.52 -15.52
N LEU A 244 -3.20 16.84 -15.35
CA LEU A 244 -2.66 17.42 -14.12
C LEU A 244 -3.51 17.03 -12.91
N HIS A 245 -2.88 16.33 -11.96
CA HIS A 245 -3.56 15.84 -10.76
C HIS A 245 -2.63 15.82 -9.54
N CYS A 246 -3.23 15.54 -8.39
CA CYS A 246 -2.52 15.05 -7.22
C CYS A 246 -3.20 13.75 -6.77
N ASP A 247 -2.43 12.83 -6.22
CA ASP A 247 -2.92 11.55 -5.75
C ASP A 247 -3.50 11.72 -4.35
N LYS A 248 -4.82 12.00 -4.33
CA LYS A 248 -5.51 12.41 -3.10
C LYS A 248 -5.55 11.31 -2.03
N ASP A 249 -5.45 10.06 -2.45
CA ASP A 249 -5.52 8.88 -1.58
C ASP A 249 -4.13 8.44 -1.05
N ASP A 250 -3.04 9.07 -1.52
CA ASP A 250 -1.68 8.82 -1.03
C ASP A 250 -1.48 9.43 0.35
N GLN A 251 -0.62 8.78 1.15
CA GLN A 251 -0.26 9.27 2.47
C GLN A 251 0.58 10.55 2.37
N PRO A 252 0.10 11.69 2.94
CA PRO A 252 0.77 12.98 2.75
C PRO A 252 2.20 13.07 3.27
N THR A 253 2.52 12.29 4.31
CA THR A 253 3.82 12.28 5.00
C THR A 253 4.79 11.24 4.46
N SER A 254 4.45 10.57 3.35
CA SER A 254 5.23 9.49 2.75
C SER A 254 5.54 9.81 1.28
N TYR A 255 6.47 9.06 0.70
CA TYR A 255 6.92 9.27 -0.68
C TYR A 255 6.36 8.20 -1.61
N SER A 256 5.97 8.63 -2.80
CA SER A 256 5.69 7.79 -3.95
C SER A 256 6.96 7.73 -4.81
N VAL A 257 7.26 6.56 -5.35
CA VAL A 257 8.43 6.28 -6.19
C VAL A 257 7.95 5.92 -7.59
N VAL A 258 8.30 6.75 -8.57
CA VAL A 258 7.94 6.55 -9.99
C VAL A 258 9.16 6.07 -10.74
N PHE A 259 9.07 4.88 -11.30
CA PHE A 259 10.06 4.31 -12.20
C PHE A 259 9.64 4.55 -13.65
N PHE A 260 10.53 5.17 -14.42
CA PHE A 260 10.36 5.36 -15.87
C PHE A 260 11.09 4.23 -16.60
N ILE A 261 10.35 3.18 -16.95
CA ILE A 261 10.88 1.91 -17.50
C ILE A 261 10.42 1.71 -18.94
N SER A 262 10.32 2.81 -19.69
CA SER A 262 9.81 2.82 -21.06
C SER A 262 10.83 2.27 -22.08
N ASN A 263 10.35 2.00 -23.29
CA ASN A 263 11.16 1.64 -24.45
C ASN A 263 10.59 2.32 -25.69
N PHE A 264 11.41 3.07 -26.42
CA PHE A 264 11.01 3.89 -27.55
C PHE A 264 12.00 3.77 -28.71
N ASP A 265 11.60 4.21 -29.89
CA ASP A 265 12.52 4.43 -31.00
C ASP A 265 13.21 5.81 -30.89
N ASP A 266 14.39 5.95 -31.49
CA ASP A 266 15.25 7.15 -31.37
C ASP A 266 14.60 8.45 -31.89
N TRP A 267 13.59 8.34 -32.75
CA TRP A 267 12.83 9.46 -33.29
C TRP A 267 11.61 9.83 -32.42
N TYR A 268 11.39 9.14 -31.30
CA TYR A 268 10.30 9.38 -30.39
C TYR A 268 10.81 10.01 -29.08
N CYS A 269 10.25 11.16 -28.72
CA CYS A 269 10.48 11.83 -27.45
C CYS A 269 9.73 11.10 -26.33
N PRO A 270 10.40 10.69 -25.24
CA PRO A 270 9.72 10.10 -24.08
C PRO A 270 8.80 11.10 -23.34
N GLY A 271 8.94 12.39 -23.66
CA GLY A 271 8.28 13.49 -22.99
C GLY A 271 8.92 13.85 -21.66
N HIS A 272 8.14 14.56 -20.86
CA HIS A 272 8.57 15.15 -19.60
C HIS A 272 7.65 14.74 -18.48
N PHE A 273 8.21 14.73 -17.27
CA PHE A 273 7.43 14.76 -16.05
C PHE A 273 7.56 16.15 -15.43
N ILE A 274 6.42 16.72 -15.06
CA ILE A 274 6.32 18.09 -14.55
C ILE A 274 5.68 18.04 -13.19
N ASN A 275 6.33 18.67 -12.20
CA ASN A 275 5.72 18.99 -10.92
C ASN A 275 5.43 20.49 -10.86
N THR A 276 4.15 20.85 -11.03
CA THR A 276 3.73 22.26 -11.09
C THR A 276 3.70 22.92 -9.71
N THR A 277 3.69 22.12 -8.63
CA THR A 277 3.78 22.64 -7.25
C THR A 277 5.17 23.19 -6.98
N TRP A 278 6.20 22.46 -7.38
CA TRP A 278 7.61 22.84 -7.20
C TRP A 278 8.21 23.58 -8.39
N ARG A 279 7.44 23.72 -9.48
CA ARG A 279 7.90 24.28 -10.77
C ARG A 279 9.15 23.56 -11.28
N THR A 280 9.13 22.24 -11.22
CA THR A 280 10.23 21.40 -11.67
C THR A 280 9.84 20.54 -12.87
N ILE A 281 10.81 20.27 -13.73
CA ILE A 281 10.65 19.46 -14.93
C ILE A 281 11.90 18.61 -15.17
N PHE A 282 11.70 17.41 -15.70
CA PHE A 282 12.77 16.54 -16.17
C PHE A 282 12.25 15.58 -17.25
N PRO A 283 13.13 15.00 -18.07
CA PRO A 283 12.73 14.03 -19.07
C PRO A 283 12.19 12.74 -18.42
N ALA A 284 11.10 12.22 -18.97
CA ALA A 284 10.53 10.93 -18.62
C ALA A 284 11.29 9.77 -19.29
N SER A 285 12.61 9.88 -19.42
CA SER A 285 13.46 8.93 -20.14
C SER A 285 13.53 7.58 -19.43
N PRO A 286 13.89 6.49 -20.14
CA PRO A 286 14.14 5.20 -19.51
C PRO A 286 15.20 5.29 -18.41
N PHE A 287 15.09 4.43 -17.39
CA PHE A 287 15.99 4.36 -16.23
C PHE A 287 16.09 5.66 -15.43
N GLN A 288 14.98 6.38 -15.33
CA GLN A 288 14.83 7.48 -14.36
C GLN A 288 13.95 7.03 -13.20
N VAL A 289 14.23 7.58 -12.02
CA VAL A 289 13.35 7.46 -10.86
C VAL A 289 13.01 8.83 -10.32
N TYR A 290 11.75 9.03 -9.95
CA TYR A 290 11.29 10.23 -9.26
C TYR A 290 10.68 9.87 -7.92
N ILE A 291 11.21 10.45 -6.85
CA ILE A 291 10.75 10.26 -5.48
C ILE A 291 10.13 11.58 -5.03
N PHE A 292 8.87 11.56 -4.61
CA PHE A 292 8.12 12.76 -4.28
C PHE A 292 6.87 12.46 -3.45
N SER A 293 6.25 13.47 -2.85
CA SER A 293 4.92 13.30 -2.26
C SER A 293 3.84 13.33 -3.34
N GLY A 294 3.03 12.27 -3.44
CA GLY A 294 1.89 12.18 -4.38
C GLY A 294 0.85 13.29 -4.20
N ARG A 295 0.88 14.00 -3.06
CA ARG A 295 0.03 15.16 -2.76
C ARG A 295 0.39 16.45 -3.49
N THR A 296 1.45 16.43 -4.28
CA THR A 296 1.87 17.57 -5.10
C THR A 296 1.27 17.47 -6.50
N TRP A 297 0.93 18.60 -7.12
CA TRP A 297 0.36 18.65 -8.46
C TRP A 297 1.41 18.30 -9.52
N HIS A 298 1.11 17.29 -10.32
CA HIS A 298 2.03 16.75 -11.31
C HIS A 298 1.33 16.15 -12.54
N CYS A 299 2.07 16.01 -13.64
CA CYS A 299 1.65 15.29 -14.84
C CYS A 299 2.83 14.86 -15.71
N GLY A 300 2.56 13.95 -16.64
CA GLY A 300 3.42 13.70 -17.80
C GLY A 300 2.89 14.40 -19.04
N THR A 301 3.76 14.96 -19.88
CA THR A 301 3.38 15.63 -21.14
C THR A 301 4.51 15.55 -22.18
N GLY A 302 4.27 15.99 -23.43
CA GLY A 302 5.30 16.08 -24.47
C GLY A 302 5.84 14.75 -24.99
N SER A 303 5.14 13.63 -24.75
CA SER A 303 5.49 12.35 -25.38
C SER A 303 4.98 12.34 -26.81
N GLY A 304 5.84 12.03 -27.78
CA GLY A 304 5.47 12.07 -29.18
C GLY A 304 6.67 11.99 -30.11
N PHE A 305 6.42 12.00 -31.42
CA PHE A 305 7.48 12.16 -32.40
C PHE A 305 8.20 13.50 -32.18
N TYR A 306 9.53 13.51 -32.30
CA TYR A 306 10.26 14.77 -32.34
C TYR A 306 9.77 15.61 -33.53
N PRO A 307 9.71 16.95 -33.40
CA PRO A 307 9.46 17.82 -34.55
C PRO A 307 10.48 17.57 -35.67
N GLU A 308 10.08 17.72 -36.93
CA GLU A 308 10.93 17.42 -38.09
C GLU A 308 12.27 18.16 -38.09
N TRP A 309 12.30 19.38 -37.53
CA TRP A 309 13.52 20.19 -37.40
C TRP A 309 14.46 19.71 -36.29
N VAL A 310 13.99 18.89 -35.35
CA VAL A 310 14.80 18.25 -34.29
C VAL A 310 15.33 16.91 -34.81
N GLY A 311 16.32 17.00 -35.70
CA GLY A 311 16.98 15.83 -36.30
C GLY A 311 17.88 15.03 -35.33
N PRO A 312 18.42 13.89 -35.77
CA PRO A 312 19.40 13.12 -35.00
C PRO A 312 20.58 13.98 -34.52
N GLY A 313 21.04 13.77 -33.29
CA GLY A 313 22.14 14.54 -32.69
C GLY A 313 21.78 15.97 -32.25
N HIS A 314 20.55 16.44 -32.46
CA HIS A 314 20.12 17.76 -32.01
C HIS A 314 20.13 17.85 -30.47
N PRO A 315 20.59 18.97 -29.86
CA PRO A 315 20.69 19.12 -28.40
C PRO A 315 19.36 19.10 -27.64
N LEU A 316 18.23 19.11 -28.37
CA LEU A 316 16.87 19.02 -27.79
C LEU A 316 16.30 17.60 -27.85
N ARG A 317 17.13 16.61 -28.19
CA ARG A 317 16.79 15.19 -28.05
C ARG A 317 17.28 14.67 -26.70
N LEU A 318 16.70 13.53 -26.29
CA LEU A 318 17.25 12.71 -25.22
C LEU A 318 18.73 12.42 -25.51
N PRO A 319 19.65 12.84 -24.63
CA PRO A 319 21.06 12.48 -24.77
C PRO A 319 21.24 10.96 -24.67
N THR A 320 22.31 10.46 -25.31
CA THR A 320 22.77 9.09 -25.13
C THR A 320 23.02 8.82 -23.64
N PRO A 321 22.65 7.63 -23.11
CA PRO A 321 22.89 7.26 -21.72
C PRO A 321 24.37 7.42 -21.35
N SER A 322 24.65 7.92 -20.14
CA SER A 322 26.03 8.12 -19.68
C SER A 322 26.67 6.85 -19.11
N VAL A 323 25.89 5.80 -18.90
CA VAL A 323 26.34 4.48 -18.44
C VAL A 323 25.69 3.40 -19.30
N PRO A 324 26.30 2.22 -19.44
CA PRO A 324 25.66 1.08 -20.08
C PRO A 324 24.34 0.75 -19.40
N LEU A 325 23.28 0.62 -20.19
CA LEU A 325 21.95 0.26 -19.71
C LEU A 325 21.75 -1.25 -19.83
N PRO A 326 21.05 -1.90 -18.88
CA PRO A 326 20.66 -3.30 -19.00
C PRO A 326 19.90 -3.55 -20.31
N GLU A 327 20.36 -4.54 -21.06
CA GLU A 327 19.79 -4.93 -22.35
C GLU A 327 18.42 -5.60 -22.17
N LEU A 328 17.54 -5.40 -23.14
CA LEU A 328 16.27 -6.11 -23.22
C LEU A 328 16.41 -7.36 -24.07
N SER A 329 15.63 -8.40 -23.75
CA SER A 329 15.45 -9.50 -24.70
C SER A 329 14.86 -9.00 -26.02
N PRO A 330 15.05 -9.71 -27.15
CA PRO A 330 14.49 -9.30 -28.44
C PRO A 330 12.97 -9.06 -28.40
N LEU A 331 12.22 -9.84 -27.61
CA LEU A 331 10.78 -9.69 -27.45
C LEU A 331 10.42 -8.40 -26.72
N ALA A 332 11.07 -8.11 -25.58
CA ALA A 332 10.84 -6.87 -24.84
C ALA A 332 11.34 -5.64 -25.61
N ALA A 333 12.48 -5.76 -26.31
CA ALA A 333 13.06 -4.70 -27.14
C ALA A 333 12.15 -4.32 -28.33
N GLY A 334 11.46 -5.30 -28.91
CA GLY A 334 10.47 -5.10 -29.96
C GLY A 334 9.18 -4.40 -29.48
N ASN A 335 8.93 -4.40 -28.16
CA ASN A 335 7.75 -3.75 -27.59
C ASN A 335 7.99 -2.26 -27.32
N LYS A 336 7.67 -1.41 -28.31
CA LYS A 336 7.80 0.05 -28.23
C LYS A 336 6.65 0.67 -27.45
N MET A 337 6.88 0.89 -26.17
CA MET A 337 5.85 1.26 -25.21
C MET A 337 6.40 2.17 -24.12
N ARG A 338 5.63 3.21 -23.81
CA ARG A 338 5.77 3.95 -22.56
C ARG A 338 5.28 3.07 -21.42
N CYS A 339 6.11 2.87 -20.41
CA CYS A 339 5.75 2.21 -19.16
C CYS A 339 6.26 3.04 -17.98
N ASN A 340 5.33 3.49 -17.15
CA ASN A 340 5.63 4.10 -15.86
C ASN A 340 5.05 3.24 -14.76
N MET A 341 5.89 2.83 -13.82
CA MET A 341 5.49 2.10 -12.63
C MET A 341 5.54 3.05 -11.43
N VAL A 342 4.43 3.15 -10.72
CA VAL A 342 4.32 3.96 -9.51
C VAL A 342 4.18 3.02 -8.33
N VAL A 343 5.14 3.06 -7.41
CA VAL A 343 5.07 2.38 -6.12
C VAL A 343 4.75 3.44 -5.08
N TYR A 344 3.64 3.29 -4.36
CA TYR A 344 3.12 4.37 -3.53
C TYR A 344 2.49 3.88 -2.22
N PRO A 345 2.46 4.76 -1.20
CA PRO A 345 1.83 4.50 0.09
C PRO A 345 0.37 4.96 0.07
N THR A 346 -0.59 4.05 -0.10
CA THR A 346 -2.00 4.44 0.03
C THR A 346 -2.40 4.58 1.50
N ARG A 347 -3.05 5.69 1.83
CA ARG A 347 -3.53 5.98 3.20
C ARG A 347 -4.43 4.87 3.75
N ARG A 348 -5.18 4.18 2.88
CA ARG A 348 -6.14 3.15 3.28
C ARG A 348 -5.47 1.88 3.83
N LEU A 349 -4.26 1.58 3.36
CA LEU A 349 -3.48 0.43 3.83
C LEU A 349 -2.54 0.83 4.97
N LEU A 350 -2.21 2.12 5.12
CA LEU A 350 -1.50 2.60 6.32
C LEU A 350 -2.42 2.83 7.50
N VAL A 351 -3.71 3.09 7.27
CA VAL A 351 -4.72 3.20 8.32
C VAL A 351 -5.89 2.27 7.98
N PRO A 352 -5.65 0.94 7.95
CA PRO A 352 -6.70 -0.02 7.65
C PRO A 352 -7.77 0.05 8.73
N LYS A 353 -9.02 -0.07 8.27
CA LYS A 353 -10.17 -0.22 9.15
C LYS A 353 -10.68 -1.64 8.99
N PHE A 354 -10.90 -2.32 10.10
CA PHE A 354 -11.33 -3.72 10.10
C PHE A 354 -12.54 -3.97 9.19
N LYS A 355 -13.60 -3.17 9.36
CA LYS A 355 -14.81 -3.22 8.51
C LYS A 355 -14.58 -2.96 7.03
N GLU A 356 -13.42 -2.42 6.67
CA GLU A 356 -13.06 -2.11 5.29
C GLU A 356 -12.20 -3.20 4.65
N LEU A 357 -11.84 -4.27 5.34
CA LEU A 357 -11.03 -5.37 4.79
C LEU A 357 -11.93 -6.50 4.27
N ASN A 358 -11.60 -7.02 3.09
CA ASN A 358 -12.18 -8.25 2.59
C ASN A 358 -11.62 -9.44 3.38
N ILE A 359 -12.46 -10.45 3.58
CA ILE A 359 -12.14 -11.72 4.24
C ILE A 359 -10.86 -12.36 3.66
N GLU A 360 -10.64 -12.28 2.35
CA GLU A 360 -9.48 -12.89 1.68
C GLU A 360 -8.13 -12.33 2.16
N ILE A 361 -8.08 -11.09 2.67
CA ILE A 361 -6.84 -10.49 3.16
C ILE A 361 -6.39 -11.19 4.45
N TRP A 362 -7.35 -11.74 5.21
CA TRP A 362 -7.10 -12.52 6.42
C TRP A 362 -6.74 -13.96 6.11
N GLN A 363 -7.05 -14.41 4.90
CA GLN A 363 -6.86 -15.78 4.46
C GLN A 363 -5.46 -15.97 3.86
N PRO A 364 -5.02 -17.21 3.60
CA PRO A 364 -3.71 -17.50 2.99
C PRO A 364 -3.46 -16.72 1.69
N GLN A 365 -4.51 -16.38 0.93
CA GLN A 365 -4.41 -15.55 -0.27
C GLN A 365 -3.81 -14.16 0.04
N GLY A 366 -3.99 -13.63 1.26
CA GLY A 366 -3.34 -12.42 1.74
C GLY A 366 -1.81 -12.46 1.63
N LEU A 367 -1.19 -13.64 1.68
CA LEU A 367 0.26 -13.83 1.49
C LEU A 367 0.76 -13.41 0.10
N HIS A 368 -0.13 -13.14 -0.85
CA HIS A 368 0.26 -12.57 -2.15
C HIS A 368 0.80 -11.13 -2.02
N VAL A 369 0.45 -10.44 -0.93
CA VAL A 369 0.96 -9.10 -0.67
C VAL A 369 1.94 -9.05 0.49
N PHE A 370 1.85 -9.94 1.48
CA PHE A 370 2.84 -10.03 2.57
C PHE A 370 4.10 -10.80 2.13
N LYS A 371 5.27 -10.46 2.68
CA LYS A 371 6.55 -11.11 2.31
C LYS A 371 6.53 -12.59 2.68
N ASN A 372 5.91 -12.91 3.81
CA ASN A 372 5.75 -14.27 4.31
C ASN A 372 4.66 -14.37 5.38
N ILE A 373 4.45 -15.58 5.89
CA ILE A 373 3.46 -15.88 6.92
C ILE A 373 3.70 -15.11 8.22
N ARG A 374 4.96 -14.91 8.64
CA ARG A 374 5.29 -14.12 9.82
C ARG A 374 4.73 -12.71 9.72
N THR A 375 5.07 -11.98 8.65
CA THR A 375 4.60 -10.59 8.46
C THR A 375 3.08 -10.48 8.35
N HIS A 376 2.42 -11.52 7.84
CA HIS A 376 0.97 -11.59 7.79
C HIS A 376 0.35 -11.80 9.17
N GLN A 377 0.85 -12.78 9.95
CA GLN A 377 0.35 -13.08 11.29
C GLN A 377 0.62 -11.93 12.27
N GLU A 378 1.80 -11.33 12.23
CA GLU A 378 2.13 -10.15 13.03
C GLU A 378 1.21 -8.96 12.70
N TRP A 379 0.91 -8.72 11.41
CA TRP A 379 -0.07 -7.70 11.04
C TRP A 379 -1.47 -8.02 11.57
N LYS A 380 -1.93 -9.28 11.46
CA LYS A 380 -3.23 -9.70 11.99
C LYS A 380 -3.32 -9.48 13.49
N LEU A 381 -2.28 -9.85 14.25
CA LEU A 381 -2.22 -9.63 15.70
C LEU A 381 -2.29 -8.13 16.04
N ARG A 382 -1.52 -7.28 15.35
CA ARG A 382 -1.56 -5.83 15.58
C ARG A 382 -2.96 -5.27 15.34
N LEU A 383 -3.56 -5.61 14.20
CA LEU A 383 -4.91 -5.19 13.87
C LEU A 383 -5.94 -5.75 14.86
N PHE A 384 -5.70 -6.96 15.39
CA PHE A 384 -6.51 -7.55 16.44
C PHE A 384 -6.48 -6.72 17.73
N ILE A 385 -5.28 -6.42 18.25
CA ILE A 385 -5.05 -5.58 19.43
C ILE A 385 -5.79 -4.24 19.30
N LYS A 386 -5.65 -3.58 18.15
CA LYS A 386 -6.32 -2.29 17.90
C LYS A 386 -7.86 -2.38 17.86
N GLN A 387 -8.43 -3.57 17.67
CA GLN A 387 -9.87 -3.77 17.50
C GLN A 387 -10.48 -4.66 18.60
N GLU A 388 -9.72 -5.03 19.62
CA GLU A 388 -10.11 -5.98 20.67
C GLU A 388 -11.45 -5.65 21.35
N VAL A 389 -11.71 -4.36 21.62
CA VAL A 389 -12.98 -3.85 22.16
C VAL A 389 -14.16 -4.26 21.27
N LEU A 390 -14.01 -4.09 19.95
CA LEU A 390 -15.03 -4.44 18.96
C LEU A 390 -15.24 -5.95 18.89
N PHE A 391 -14.20 -6.76 19.08
CA PHE A 391 -14.29 -8.22 19.07
C PHE A 391 -15.01 -8.79 20.29
N LYS A 392 -14.68 -8.31 21.49
CA LYS A 392 -15.36 -8.71 22.73
C LYS A 392 -16.85 -8.35 22.68
N LEU A 393 -17.16 -7.18 22.12
CA LEU A 393 -18.54 -6.77 21.83
C LEU A 393 -19.24 -7.74 20.89
N ILE A 394 -18.63 -8.11 19.76
CA ILE A 394 -19.24 -9.04 18.78
C ILE A 394 -19.42 -10.44 19.37
N ALA A 395 -18.44 -10.94 20.13
CA ALA A 395 -18.50 -12.25 20.79
C ALA A 395 -19.59 -12.32 21.87
N SER A 396 -19.96 -11.18 22.46
CA SER A 396 -21.06 -11.08 23.44
C SER A 396 -22.45 -10.98 22.81
N LEU A 397 -22.57 -10.84 21.48
CA LEU A 397 -23.86 -10.72 20.81
C LEU A 397 -24.54 -12.09 20.71
N GLU A 398 -25.81 -12.15 21.13
CA GLU A 398 -26.63 -13.32 20.90
C GLU A 398 -26.78 -13.59 19.40
N THR A 399 -26.76 -14.87 19.01
CA THR A 399 -26.94 -15.34 17.63
C THR A 399 -28.16 -14.70 16.95
N LYS A 400 -29.26 -14.48 17.69
CA LYS A 400 -30.47 -13.82 17.17
C LYS A 400 -30.26 -12.37 16.74
N VAL A 401 -29.34 -11.64 17.37
CA VAL A 401 -28.98 -10.26 17.02
C VAL A 401 -28.12 -10.24 15.76
N LEU A 402 -27.17 -11.18 15.66
CA LEU A 402 -26.27 -11.34 14.50
C LEU A 402 -27.00 -11.77 13.22
N LEU A 403 -28.15 -12.46 13.37
CA LEU A 403 -28.97 -12.97 12.28
C LEU A 403 -30.05 -11.99 11.79
N GLN A 404 -30.13 -10.78 12.36
CA GLN A 404 -31.06 -9.77 11.84
C GLN A 404 -30.66 -9.39 10.40
N LYS A 405 -31.63 -9.35 9.49
CA LYS A 405 -31.46 -9.06 8.04
C LYS A 405 -30.70 -7.77 7.72
N HIS A 406 -30.64 -6.86 8.69
CA HIS A 406 -30.00 -5.54 8.61
C HIS A 406 -28.68 -5.46 9.39
N PHE A 407 -28.26 -6.56 10.02
CA PHE A 407 -27.02 -6.62 10.79
C PHE A 407 -25.81 -6.53 9.84
N PRO A 408 -24.72 -5.82 10.21
CA PRO A 408 -23.61 -5.62 9.29
C PRO A 408 -22.99 -6.95 8.85
N GLU A 409 -23.11 -7.25 7.55
CA GLU A 409 -22.67 -8.52 6.94
C GLU A 409 -21.20 -8.88 7.26
N TRP A 410 -20.31 -7.88 7.38
CA TRP A 410 -18.91 -8.12 7.72
C TRP A 410 -18.73 -8.64 9.16
N ILE A 411 -19.57 -8.20 10.11
CA ILE A 411 -19.55 -8.71 11.49
C ILE A 411 -20.05 -10.15 11.52
N ARG A 412 -21.12 -10.41 10.77
CA ARG A 412 -21.77 -11.72 10.68
C ARG A 412 -20.84 -12.77 10.05
N ASN A 413 -20.22 -12.43 8.92
CA ASN A 413 -19.24 -13.30 8.26
C ASN A 413 -18.05 -13.59 9.18
N TRP A 414 -17.58 -12.57 9.91
CA TRP A 414 -16.48 -12.75 10.86
C TRP A 414 -16.87 -13.66 12.03
N TRP A 415 -18.02 -13.44 12.66
CA TRP A 415 -18.51 -14.29 13.76
C TRP A 415 -18.64 -15.75 13.31
N TRP A 416 -19.18 -16.00 12.11
CA TRP A 416 -19.30 -17.36 11.58
C TRP A 416 -17.96 -18.05 11.42
N MET A 417 -16.98 -17.36 10.84
CA MET A 417 -15.64 -17.91 10.67
C MET A 417 -15.02 -18.26 12.01
N MET A 418 -15.11 -17.37 13.00
CA MET A 418 -14.55 -17.60 14.33
C MET A 418 -15.28 -18.71 15.10
N THR A 419 -16.56 -18.91 14.84
CA THR A 419 -17.42 -19.85 15.59
C THR A 419 -17.44 -21.25 14.98
N PHE A 420 -17.46 -21.35 13.64
CA PHE A 420 -17.78 -22.61 12.95
C PHE A 420 -16.71 -23.09 11.98
N ALA A 421 -15.76 -22.23 11.61
CA ALA A 421 -14.67 -22.59 10.69
C ALA A 421 -13.35 -21.90 11.09
N PRO A 422 -12.92 -22.00 12.38
CA PRO A 422 -11.71 -21.33 12.82
C PRO A 422 -10.49 -21.87 12.06
N ASP A 423 -10.40 -23.18 11.87
CA ASP A 423 -9.39 -23.86 11.06
C ASP A 423 -9.23 -23.29 9.64
N MET A 424 -10.33 -22.86 9.01
CA MET A 424 -10.32 -22.21 7.71
C MET A 424 -9.77 -20.77 7.70
N PHE A 425 -9.64 -20.12 8.86
CA PHE A 425 -8.94 -18.84 9.02
C PHE A 425 -7.43 -19.04 9.20
N TRP A 426 -7.02 -20.20 9.73
CA TRP A 426 -5.72 -20.39 10.38
C TRP A 426 -4.79 -21.41 9.69
N HIS A 427 -5.31 -22.37 8.92
CA HIS A 427 -4.48 -23.35 8.21
C HIS A 427 -4.50 -23.10 6.70
N GLY A 428 -3.32 -22.82 6.14
CA GLY A 428 -3.08 -22.54 4.73
C GLY A 428 -3.35 -23.70 3.79
N VAL A 429 -4.58 -24.21 3.75
CA VAL A 429 -4.98 -25.33 2.89
C VAL A 429 -5.55 -24.79 1.59
N ASP A 430 -4.87 -25.10 0.48
CA ASP A 430 -4.92 -24.44 -0.83
C ASP A 430 -6.27 -24.43 -1.58
N ASP A 431 -7.35 -25.07 -1.08
CA ASP A 431 -8.57 -25.30 -1.88
C ASP A 431 -9.92 -24.93 -1.21
N LEU A 432 -9.90 -24.24 -0.06
CA LEU A 432 -11.12 -24.06 0.76
C LEU A 432 -11.79 -22.67 0.72
N SER A 433 -11.17 -21.65 0.11
CA SER A 433 -11.60 -20.24 0.27
C SER A 433 -12.91 -19.87 -0.43
N HIS A 434 -13.16 -20.36 -1.66
CA HIS A 434 -14.42 -20.11 -2.36
C HIS A 434 -15.59 -20.83 -1.68
N ASN A 435 -15.31 -22.04 -1.19
CA ASN A 435 -16.27 -22.89 -0.50
C ASN A 435 -16.65 -22.29 0.87
N ALA A 436 -15.73 -21.59 1.55
CA ALA A 436 -15.97 -20.91 2.83
C ALA A 436 -17.02 -19.80 2.73
N GLU A 437 -16.80 -18.88 1.78
CA GLU A 437 -17.64 -17.71 1.59
C GLU A 437 -19.02 -18.16 1.10
N GLU A 438 -19.08 -19.09 0.14
CA GLU A 438 -20.33 -19.72 -0.30
C GLU A 438 -21.06 -20.45 0.82
N LYS A 439 -20.35 -21.23 1.66
CA LYS A 439 -20.95 -21.93 2.82
C LYS A 439 -21.44 -20.98 3.89
N SER A 440 -20.70 -19.90 4.19
CA SER A 440 -21.13 -18.89 5.15
C SER A 440 -22.39 -18.16 4.68
N VAL A 441 -22.42 -17.75 3.41
CA VAL A 441 -23.59 -17.14 2.78
C VAL A 441 -24.77 -18.11 2.71
N ALA A 442 -24.53 -19.37 2.35
CA ALA A 442 -25.56 -20.41 2.32
C ALA A 442 -26.11 -20.72 3.72
N TYR A 443 -25.25 -20.82 4.74
CA TYR A 443 -25.61 -21.04 6.14
C TYR A 443 -26.48 -19.89 6.67
N PHE A 444 -26.05 -18.64 6.46
CA PHE A 444 -26.83 -17.49 6.90
C PHE A 444 -28.14 -17.35 6.16
N LYS A 445 -28.16 -17.64 4.86
CA LYS A 445 -29.40 -17.65 4.08
C LYS A 445 -30.35 -18.74 4.56
N GLN A 446 -29.85 -19.94 4.88
CA GLN A 446 -30.65 -21.02 5.45
C GLN A 446 -31.24 -20.64 6.81
N LEU A 447 -30.46 -20.00 7.68
CA LEU A 447 -30.92 -19.51 8.98
C LEU A 447 -31.93 -18.37 8.88
N GLU A 448 -31.71 -17.43 7.96
CA GLU A 448 -32.69 -16.38 7.64
C GLU A 448 -34.01 -17.01 7.16
N ASP A 449 -33.93 -17.99 6.25
CA ASP A 449 -35.10 -18.73 5.74
C ASP A 449 -35.80 -19.56 6.84
N GLU A 450 -35.06 -20.08 7.82
CA GLU A 450 -35.61 -20.81 8.99
C GLU A 450 -36.27 -19.88 10.02
N ILE A 451 -35.74 -18.67 10.23
CA ILE A 451 -36.34 -17.66 11.10
C ILE A 451 -37.61 -17.07 10.45
N ASP A 452 -37.58 -16.79 9.15
CA ASP A 452 -38.73 -16.30 8.39
C ASP A 452 -39.87 -17.35 8.35
N LYS A 453 -39.54 -18.66 8.39
CA LYS A 453 -40.52 -19.74 8.55
C LYS A 453 -41.13 -19.83 9.95
N ASN A 454 -40.40 -19.44 10.99
CA ASN A 454 -40.85 -19.49 12.38
C ASN A 454 -41.60 -18.22 12.83
N ASN A 455 -41.52 -17.13 12.07
CA ASN A 455 -42.30 -15.90 12.26
C ASN A 455 -43.40 -15.79 11.19
N THR A 456 -44.31 -16.75 11.12
CA THR A 456 -45.56 -16.58 10.37
C THR A 456 -46.51 -15.70 11.15
N GLU A 457 -46.43 -14.39 10.94
CA GLU A 457 -47.57 -13.46 10.93
C GLU A 457 -47.10 -12.08 10.43
N GLU A 458 -46.83 -11.96 9.12
CA GLU A 458 -47.16 -10.77 8.32
C GLU A 458 -46.85 -11.02 6.82
N PRO A 459 -47.67 -10.54 5.88
CA PRO A 459 -47.52 -10.87 4.47
C PRO A 459 -46.37 -10.09 3.82
N LEU A 460 -45.48 -10.83 3.14
CA LEU A 460 -44.38 -10.29 2.33
C LEU A 460 -44.89 -9.40 1.18
N PRO A 461 -44.33 -8.19 0.97
CA PRO A 461 -44.55 -7.43 -0.25
C PRO A 461 -43.89 -8.17 -1.42
N THR A 462 -44.68 -8.44 -2.45
CA THR A 462 -44.23 -9.11 -3.68
C THR A 462 -43.46 -8.14 -4.59
N LYS A 463 -42.35 -8.66 -5.14
CA LYS A 463 -41.53 -8.15 -6.25
C LYS A 463 -40.85 -6.79 -6.05
N ILE A 464 -39.52 -6.80 -6.07
CA ILE A 464 -38.74 -5.61 -6.43
C ILE A 464 -37.77 -5.95 -7.56
N ASP A 465 -37.95 -5.18 -8.63
CA ASP A 465 -37.10 -5.10 -9.80
C ASP A 465 -35.62 -4.94 -9.47
N LYS A 466 -34.80 -5.57 -10.31
CA LYS A 466 -33.35 -5.35 -10.35
C LYS A 466 -33.09 -3.86 -10.61
N THR A 467 -32.23 -3.27 -9.79
CA THR A 467 -31.70 -1.89 -9.81
C THR A 467 -32.38 -0.87 -8.90
N LYS A 468 -31.97 -0.88 -7.62
CA LYS A 468 -31.73 0.35 -6.84
C LYS A 468 -30.72 0.02 -5.75
N ARG A 469 -29.68 0.85 -5.61
CA ARG A 469 -28.86 0.89 -4.40
C ARG A 469 -29.82 1.04 -3.23
N VAL A 470 -29.89 0.03 -2.36
CA VAL A 470 -30.61 0.13 -1.09
C VAL A 470 -29.89 1.20 -0.29
N LEU A 471 -30.44 2.40 -0.29
CA LEU A 471 -30.08 3.44 0.66
C LEU A 471 -30.47 2.89 2.02
N ARG A 472 -29.55 2.93 2.99
CA ARG A 472 -29.87 2.56 4.36
C ARG A 472 -31.09 3.34 4.82
N THR A 473 -32.09 2.66 5.37
CA THR A 473 -33.28 3.30 5.94
C THR A 473 -32.85 4.25 7.07
N ASP A 474 -33.68 5.24 7.38
CA ASP A 474 -33.34 6.16 8.48
C ASP A 474 -33.29 5.42 9.82
N GLU A 475 -34.01 4.30 9.95
CA GLU A 475 -33.92 3.33 11.05
C GLU A 475 -32.59 2.58 11.06
N GLU A 476 -32.07 2.10 9.91
CA GLU A 476 -30.74 1.46 9.85
C GLU A 476 -29.60 2.45 10.13
N ARG A 477 -29.76 3.71 9.71
CA ARG A 477 -28.82 4.79 10.06
C ARG A 477 -28.92 5.13 11.54
N ALA A 478 -30.13 5.20 12.10
CA ALA A 478 -30.35 5.42 13.52
C ALA A 478 -29.83 4.24 14.34
N ALA A 479 -30.03 2.99 13.95
CA ALA A 479 -29.50 1.81 14.60
C ALA A 479 -27.97 1.75 14.50
N THR A 480 -27.37 2.01 13.33
CA THR A 480 -25.91 2.11 13.20
C THR A 480 -25.33 3.27 14.02
N LYS A 481 -26.02 4.41 14.05
CA LYS A 481 -25.60 5.62 14.79
C LYS A 481 -25.79 5.43 16.29
N ASN A 482 -26.87 4.79 16.72
CA ASN A 482 -27.14 4.44 18.11
C ASN A 482 -26.23 3.31 18.57
N PHE A 483 -25.90 2.34 17.71
CA PHE A 483 -24.87 1.33 17.97
C PHE A 483 -23.51 2.00 18.14
N ASN A 484 -23.08 2.85 17.20
CA ASN A 484 -21.82 3.58 17.34
C ASN A 484 -21.82 4.51 18.57
N ALA A 485 -22.90 5.26 18.82
CA ALA A 485 -22.98 6.21 19.93
C ALA A 485 -23.09 5.52 21.30
N TYR A 486 -23.88 4.44 21.41
CA TYR A 486 -24.02 3.65 22.65
C TYR A 486 -22.70 2.97 23.05
N TYR A 487 -21.86 2.60 22.09
CA TYR A 487 -20.58 1.93 22.35
C TYR A 487 -19.36 2.87 22.38
N GLU A 488 -19.43 4.04 21.71
CA GLU A 488 -18.51 5.15 21.97
C GLU A 488 -18.70 5.71 23.40
N ASP A 489 -19.91 5.63 23.95
CA ASP A 489 -20.26 6.07 25.33
C ASP A 489 -20.00 4.98 26.40
N ARG A 490 -20.04 3.68 26.03
CA ARG A 490 -19.57 2.55 26.86
C ARG A 490 -18.04 2.37 26.87
N ALA A 491 -17.27 3.30 26.30
CA ALA A 491 -15.81 3.33 26.41
C ALA A 491 -15.29 3.67 27.83
N GLY A 492 -16.03 3.27 28.88
CA GLY A 492 -15.42 2.94 30.16
C GLY A 492 -14.74 1.59 29.97
N TRP A 493 -13.43 1.61 29.75
CA TRP A 493 -12.58 0.45 29.46
C TRP A 493 -12.56 -0.64 30.57
N GLU A 494 -13.41 -0.51 31.60
CA GLU A 494 -13.33 -1.22 32.89
C GLU A 494 -13.71 -2.71 32.88
N ASP A 495 -14.50 -3.19 31.92
CA ASP A 495 -15.04 -4.56 31.96
C ASP A 495 -14.48 -5.52 30.88
N LEU A 496 -13.42 -5.15 30.16
CA LEU A 496 -12.86 -5.97 29.08
C LEU A 496 -11.74 -6.93 29.54
N ARG A 497 -11.83 -7.53 30.72
CA ARG A 497 -10.90 -8.60 31.13
C ARG A 497 -11.13 -9.86 30.30
N THR A 498 -10.09 -10.34 29.63
CA THR A 498 -9.99 -11.73 29.18
C THR A 498 -8.98 -12.41 30.08
N THR A 499 -9.43 -13.41 30.82
CA THR A 499 -8.63 -14.20 31.76
C THR A 499 -7.67 -15.20 31.09
N ASN A 500 -7.31 -15.04 29.81
CA ASN A 500 -6.38 -15.99 29.17
C ASN A 500 -5.61 -15.37 27.98
N PRO A 501 -4.39 -14.87 28.21
CA PRO A 501 -3.56 -14.29 27.16
C PRO A 501 -2.86 -15.35 26.29
N ASP A 502 -2.80 -16.62 26.76
CA ASP A 502 -2.31 -17.77 26.00
C ASP A 502 -3.19 -18.08 24.79
N TRP A 503 -4.49 -17.82 24.93
CA TRP A 503 -5.44 -17.95 23.82
C TRP A 503 -5.07 -17.03 22.65
N PHE A 504 -4.60 -15.80 22.90
CA PHE A 504 -4.26 -14.86 21.82
C PHE A 504 -2.98 -15.26 21.08
N ILE A 505 -1.94 -15.63 21.81
CA ILE A 505 -0.67 -16.10 21.23
C ILE A 505 -0.92 -17.40 20.44
N GLY A 506 -1.75 -18.30 20.99
CA GLY A 506 -2.22 -19.52 20.34
C GLY A 506 -3.10 -19.34 19.11
N LEU A 507 -3.55 -18.13 18.76
CA LEU A 507 -4.35 -17.88 17.54
C LEU A 507 -3.52 -17.46 16.33
N PHE A 508 -2.35 -16.83 16.54
CA PHE A 508 -1.55 -16.24 15.46
C PHE A 508 -0.23 -16.97 15.21
N TRP A 509 -0.06 -18.19 15.71
CA TRP A 509 1.11 -19.02 15.40
C TRP A 509 1.12 -19.46 13.93
N TRP A 510 2.29 -19.86 13.45
CA TRP A 510 2.48 -20.48 12.15
C TRP A 510 3.52 -21.60 12.22
N ILE A 511 3.56 -22.46 11.19
CA ILE A 511 4.70 -23.35 10.98
C ILE A 511 5.75 -22.57 10.20
N ASP A 512 6.91 -22.38 10.79
CA ASP A 512 8.03 -21.73 10.13
C ASP A 512 8.44 -22.56 8.91
N PRO A 513 8.46 -21.99 7.70
CA PRO A 513 8.77 -22.75 6.50
C PRO A 513 10.24 -23.21 6.44
N ASP A 514 11.14 -22.53 7.16
CA ASP A 514 12.58 -22.84 7.16
C ASP A 514 12.91 -23.91 8.21
N THR A 515 12.28 -23.89 9.38
CA THR A 515 12.56 -24.86 10.47
C THR A 515 11.53 -25.97 10.58
N GLY A 516 10.32 -25.78 10.04
CA GLY A 516 9.19 -26.69 10.24
C GLY A 516 8.57 -26.60 11.65
N GLU A 517 9.04 -25.68 12.49
CA GLU A 517 8.61 -25.57 13.88
C GLU A 517 7.42 -24.63 14.05
N LYS A 518 6.59 -24.92 15.04
CA LYS A 518 5.50 -24.03 15.46
C LYS A 518 6.09 -22.77 16.10
N THR A 519 5.89 -21.64 15.44
CA THR A 519 6.43 -20.34 15.83
C THR A 519 5.31 -19.34 16.12
N TYR A 520 5.57 -18.37 16.99
CA TYR A 520 4.61 -17.38 17.47
C TYR A 520 5.02 -15.96 17.09
N PRO A 521 4.06 -15.00 17.03
CA PRO A 521 4.39 -13.59 16.78
C PRO A 521 5.38 -13.04 17.81
N SER A 522 6.10 -11.97 17.45
CA SER A 522 7.04 -11.33 18.37
C SER A 522 6.31 -10.73 19.59
N ARG A 523 6.75 -11.14 20.80
CA ARG A 523 6.34 -10.57 22.10
C ARG A 523 6.58 -9.06 22.14
N ASP A 524 7.79 -8.63 21.79
CA ASP A 524 8.19 -7.21 21.80
C ASP A 524 7.31 -6.38 20.87
N MET A 525 6.98 -6.91 19.69
CA MET A 525 6.07 -6.26 18.74
C MET A 525 4.66 -6.12 19.32
N ALA A 526 4.14 -7.16 19.99
CA ALA A 526 2.81 -7.15 20.59
C ALA A 526 2.72 -6.12 21.73
N ILE A 527 3.66 -6.16 22.68
CA ILE A 527 3.74 -5.22 23.82
C ILE A 527 3.86 -3.78 23.30
N LYS A 528 4.78 -3.55 22.36
CA LYS A 528 4.96 -2.22 21.75
C LYS A 528 3.71 -1.73 21.02
N THR A 529 2.94 -2.62 20.41
CA THR A 529 1.66 -2.25 19.76
C THR A 529 0.64 -1.78 20.78
N ILE A 530 0.52 -2.47 21.93
CA ILE A 530 -0.40 -2.09 23.01
C ILE A 530 -0.01 -0.71 23.55
N ALA A 531 1.26 -0.50 23.88
CA ALA A 531 1.78 0.78 24.35
C ALA A 531 1.46 1.95 23.40
N LEU A 532 1.51 1.73 22.08
CA LEU A 532 1.41 2.80 21.07
C LEU A 532 0.01 3.03 20.52
N VAL A 533 -0.87 2.03 20.55
CA VAL A 533 -2.30 2.21 20.22
C VAL A 533 -3.00 3.05 21.29
N THR A 534 -2.48 3.05 22.51
CA THR A 534 -3.10 3.66 23.68
C THR A 534 -2.55 5.07 23.86
N THR A 535 -3.40 6.08 23.71
CA THR A 535 -2.97 7.49 23.77
C THR A 535 -2.79 8.01 25.19
N GLU A 536 -3.23 7.26 26.21
CA GLU A 536 -3.06 7.56 27.63
C GLU A 536 -2.87 6.26 28.45
N PRO A 537 -2.09 6.27 29.54
CA PRO A 537 -1.94 5.12 30.42
C PRO A 537 -3.30 4.79 31.06
N CYS A 538 -3.87 3.63 30.73
CA CYS A 538 -5.02 3.10 31.44
C CYS A 538 -4.61 1.80 32.13
N LYS A 539 -5.06 1.63 33.38
CA LYS A 539 -4.73 0.46 34.20
C LYS A 539 -5.01 -0.87 33.49
N GLN A 540 -6.12 -0.99 32.75
CA GLN A 540 -6.42 -2.25 32.03
C GLN A 540 -5.41 -2.58 30.91
N LEU A 541 -4.69 -1.58 30.40
CA LEU A 541 -3.73 -1.76 29.32
C LEU A 541 -2.35 -2.12 29.87
N THR A 542 -1.98 -1.56 31.03
CA THR A 542 -0.84 -2.05 31.82
C THR A 542 -1.08 -3.48 32.28
N ASP A 543 -2.29 -3.78 32.76
CA ASP A 543 -2.70 -5.15 33.11
C ASP A 543 -2.68 -6.07 31.87
N LEU A 544 -3.08 -5.60 30.67
CA LEU A 544 -3.00 -6.37 29.40
C LEU A 544 -1.56 -6.60 28.93
N GLU A 545 -0.67 -5.61 29.10
CA GLU A 545 0.76 -5.77 28.84
C GLU A 545 1.38 -6.81 29.78
N GLU A 546 1.04 -6.78 31.07
CA GLU A 546 1.45 -7.77 32.07
C GLU A 546 0.89 -9.16 31.76
N ASP A 547 -0.39 -9.25 31.39
CA ASP A 547 -1.08 -10.48 30.98
C ASP A 547 -0.42 -11.10 29.74
N ILE A 548 -0.17 -10.32 28.67
CA ILE A 548 0.50 -10.83 27.47
C ILE A 548 1.95 -11.19 27.76
N ALA A 549 2.67 -10.37 28.53
CA ALA A 549 4.02 -10.70 28.98
C ALA A 549 4.02 -12.05 29.71
N GLN A 550 3.11 -12.24 30.66
CA GLN A 550 2.96 -13.46 31.44
C GLN A 550 2.57 -14.67 30.58
N ALA A 551 1.72 -14.51 29.56
CA ALA A 551 1.40 -15.60 28.65
C ALA A 551 2.60 -16.01 27.80
N TYR A 552 3.34 -15.05 27.22
CA TYR A 552 4.61 -15.38 26.55
C TYR A 552 5.61 -16.03 27.52
N ASP A 553 5.64 -15.60 28.77
CA ASP A 553 6.50 -16.16 29.81
C ASP A 553 6.01 -17.57 30.25
N GLY A 554 4.70 -17.86 30.15
CA GLY A 554 4.09 -19.18 30.33
C GLY A 554 4.29 -20.14 29.14
N PHE A 555 4.57 -19.62 27.95
CA PHE A 555 5.13 -20.38 26.81
C PHE A 555 6.65 -20.57 26.92
N GLY A 556 7.31 -19.87 27.86
CA GLY A 556 8.74 -19.79 28.00
C GLY A 556 9.23 -20.32 29.34
N ASP A 557 9.09 -21.63 29.59
CA ASP A 557 10.00 -22.27 30.53
C ASP A 557 11.35 -22.52 29.84
N TYR A 558 12.26 -21.59 30.11
CA TYR A 558 13.72 -21.70 30.07
C TYR A 558 14.47 -21.67 28.73
N LYS A 559 15.56 -20.90 28.76
CA LYS A 559 16.87 -21.19 28.16
C LYS A 559 16.89 -22.42 27.24
N GLY A 560 16.53 -22.21 25.98
CA GLY A 560 17.06 -23.01 24.87
C GLY A 560 16.65 -24.47 24.74
N ASP A 561 15.59 -24.98 25.39
CA ASP A 561 15.06 -26.32 25.08
C ASP A 561 13.54 -26.30 24.89
N THR A 562 13.09 -26.63 23.69
CA THR A 562 11.70 -26.86 23.29
C THR A 562 11.06 -28.01 24.07
N VAL A 563 9.96 -27.74 24.79
CA VAL A 563 9.01 -28.79 25.20
C VAL A 563 7.58 -28.28 25.09
N PHE A 564 6.92 -28.57 23.97
CA PHE A 564 5.55 -29.07 24.00
C PHE A 564 5.62 -30.55 23.64
N THR A 565 5.83 -31.42 24.63
CA THR A 565 5.45 -32.83 24.46
C THR A 565 3.96 -32.93 24.66
N GLU A 566 3.29 -33.54 23.68
CA GLU A 566 1.90 -33.97 23.73
C GLU A 566 1.53 -34.60 25.07
N LEU A 567 0.53 -34.04 25.77
CA LEU A 567 -0.29 -34.63 26.84
C LEU A 567 -1.14 -33.45 27.38
N ASP A 568 -2.33 -33.14 26.85
CA ASP A 568 -3.54 -33.92 27.07
C ASP A 568 -4.49 -33.85 25.86
N SER A 569 -4.50 -34.91 25.05
CA SER A 569 -5.62 -35.24 24.16
C SER A 569 -5.94 -36.73 24.35
N PRO A 570 -7.18 -37.10 24.69
CA PRO A 570 -7.51 -38.48 24.95
C PRO A 570 -7.78 -39.21 23.64
N ARG A 571 -6.78 -39.90 23.08
CA ARG A 571 -6.94 -41.13 22.28
C ARG A 571 -5.59 -41.75 21.92
N ALA A 572 -5.52 -43.08 22.09
CA ALA A 572 -4.32 -43.89 21.93
C ALA A 572 -4.02 -44.28 20.47
N PHE A 573 -2.74 -44.28 20.10
CA PHE A 573 -2.18 -45.10 19.00
C PHE A 573 -0.66 -45.28 19.21
N ASP A 574 -0.26 -46.40 19.81
CA ASP A 574 0.49 -47.57 19.27
C ASP A 574 2.02 -47.36 19.08
N PRO A 575 2.87 -48.04 19.89
CA PRO A 575 4.32 -47.92 19.92
C PRO A 575 5.03 -48.78 18.86
N ALA A 576 5.35 -48.17 17.73
CA ALA A 576 6.51 -48.52 16.90
C ALA A 576 6.83 -47.25 16.11
N VAL A 577 7.97 -46.58 16.29
CA VAL A 577 9.29 -47.02 15.85
C VAL A 577 10.35 -46.17 16.57
N ASP A 578 11.30 -46.87 17.19
CA ASP A 578 12.60 -46.39 17.67
C ASP A 578 13.46 -45.82 16.54
N THR A 579 14.19 -44.72 16.80
CA THR A 579 15.68 -44.68 16.79
C THR A 579 16.20 -43.23 16.83
N VAL A 580 16.81 -42.85 17.96
CA VAL A 580 17.93 -41.88 18.03
C VAL A 580 19.20 -42.75 18.13
N PRO A 581 20.38 -42.34 17.61
CA PRO A 581 21.33 -41.67 18.51
C PRO A 581 22.32 -40.65 17.87
N ALA A 582 22.48 -39.54 18.60
CA ALA A 582 23.74 -39.00 19.14
C ALA A 582 24.68 -38.13 18.26
N ASN A 583 24.85 -36.83 18.57
CA ASN A 583 25.77 -36.19 19.58
C ASN A 583 27.13 -35.80 18.93
N PRO A 584 28.10 -35.05 19.52
CA PRO A 584 28.11 -33.99 20.55
C PRO A 584 28.98 -32.75 20.17
N GLY A 585 28.82 -31.62 20.87
CA GLY A 585 29.98 -30.83 21.31
C GLY A 585 30.05 -29.35 20.88
N TRP A 586 29.38 -28.47 21.63
CA TRP A 586 29.90 -27.13 21.94
C TRP A 586 29.17 -26.54 23.16
N VAL A 587 29.91 -26.11 24.17
CA VAL A 587 29.41 -25.35 25.33
C VAL A 587 30.12 -23.99 25.30
N PRO A 588 29.42 -22.85 25.39
CA PRO A 588 30.03 -21.53 25.33
C PRO A 588 30.59 -21.12 26.70
N THR A 589 31.65 -20.31 26.71
CA THR A 589 32.15 -19.65 27.93
C THR A 589 31.76 -18.18 27.97
N ASP A 590 31.60 -17.70 29.19
CA ASP A 590 31.17 -16.36 29.61
C ASP A 590 32.21 -15.29 29.26
N ASP A 591 31.96 -14.48 28.22
CA ASP A 591 32.49 -13.11 28.05
C ASP A 591 31.97 -12.49 26.75
N TRP A 592 30.67 -12.16 26.67
CA TRP A 592 30.11 -11.25 25.65
C TRP A 592 28.99 -10.38 26.21
#